data_AF-A0A4Y1R410-F1
#
_entry.id   AF-A0A4Y1R410-F1
#
_cell.length_a   1.000
_cell.length_b   1.000
_cell.length_c   1.000
_cell.angle_alpha   90.00
_cell.angle_beta   90.00
_cell.angle_gamma   90.00
#
_symmetry.space_group_name_H-M   'P 1'
#
loop_
_entity.id
_entity.type
_entity.pdbx_description
1 polymer ?
#
loop_
_entity_poly.entity_id
_entity_poly.type
_entity_poly.pdbx_seq_one_letter_code
_entity_poly.pdbx_strand_id
1 'polypeptide(L)'
;MVLGSSNRHPHARGVKLGELLKQKAEEGVAVRIMLWDDETSLPIIKNKGIMRTHDEDAFYYFAHTKVVCRLCPRLHNKFPTIFSHHQKTITVDTKSSTSASDREIMSFIGGLDLCDGRYDTEQHSLFHTLNTESHCSDFYQTNISGASLQKGGPRTPWHDAHACVTGEAAWDVLTNFEQRWAKQCDPSVLVPSSTLTSLIQQTYASKPTSERGWNVQVLRSIDHVSASQLFRNLTVEQSIHEAYVEAIRHADKFLYIENQYFIGGCRLWEKDQNCGCRNLIPIEIALKVVNKIKAKERFAVYIVIPMWPEGLPESESVQDILHWTRETMSMMYRLIGEAIKESGVEGHPRDYLNFYCLANREVESQGDFIPPHSPNPATQYGNAQKHRRFMVYVHSKLMIVDDAYLIIGSANINQRSMT
;
A
#
# COMPACT_ATOMS: atom_id res chain seq x y z
N MET A 1 -11.23 -8.45 -6.64
CA MET A 1 -11.33 -9.53 -5.63
C MET A 1 -12.22 -10.64 -6.15
N VAL A 2 -11.63 -11.77 -6.54
CA VAL A 2 -12.40 -13.02 -6.73
C VAL A 2 -12.63 -13.60 -5.35
N LEU A 3 -13.76 -13.27 -4.74
CA LEU A 3 -14.22 -13.94 -3.53
C LEU A 3 -14.53 -15.40 -3.87
N GLY A 4 -14.06 -16.31 -3.02
CA GLY A 4 -14.37 -17.73 -3.08
C GLY A 4 -15.86 -17.97 -3.30
N SER A 5 -16.14 -18.96 -4.14
CA SER A 5 -17.43 -19.24 -4.80
C SER A 5 -18.67 -19.46 -3.91
N SER A 6 -18.60 -19.28 -2.59
CA SER A 6 -19.70 -19.61 -1.66
C SER A 6 -20.53 -18.42 -1.15
N ASN A 7 -20.17 -17.16 -1.40
CA ASN A 7 -20.97 -15.98 -0.99
C ASN A 7 -21.14 -14.97 -2.14
N ARG A 8 -21.68 -15.42 -3.28
CA ARG A 8 -22.04 -14.53 -4.39
C ARG A 8 -23.35 -13.82 -4.06
N HIS A 9 -23.30 -12.57 -3.60
CA HIS A 9 -24.48 -11.71 -3.52
C HIS A 9 -24.89 -11.29 -4.94
N PRO A 10 -26.04 -11.74 -5.49
CA PRO A 10 -26.43 -11.46 -6.87
C PRO A 10 -26.64 -9.96 -7.16
N HIS A 11 -26.94 -9.17 -6.12
CA HIS A 11 -27.30 -7.77 -6.23
C HIS A 11 -26.12 -6.79 -6.34
N ALA A 12 -24.87 -7.24 -6.14
CA ALA A 12 -23.70 -6.34 -6.13
C ALA A 12 -22.97 -6.24 -7.48
N ARG A 13 -23.24 -7.16 -8.43
CA ARG A 13 -22.55 -7.17 -9.72
C ARG A 13 -23.05 -6.02 -10.60
N GLY A 14 -22.12 -5.22 -11.13
CA GLY A 14 -22.43 -4.05 -11.97
C GLY A 14 -22.82 -2.80 -11.18
N VAL A 15 -22.77 -2.82 -9.84
CA VAL A 15 -23.03 -1.66 -8.99
C VAL A 15 -21.71 -0.95 -8.65
N LYS A 16 -21.62 0.35 -8.94
CA LYS A 16 -20.46 1.17 -8.55
C LYS A 16 -20.38 1.26 -7.03
N LEU A 17 -19.16 1.26 -6.47
CA LEU A 17 -18.93 1.34 -5.03
C LEU A 17 -19.67 2.51 -4.37
N GLY A 18 -19.64 3.71 -4.98
CA GLY A 18 -20.34 4.88 -4.45
C GLY A 18 -21.85 4.68 -4.32
N GLU A 19 -22.49 4.04 -5.29
CA GLU A 19 -23.92 3.74 -5.24
C GLU A 19 -24.23 2.66 -4.19
N LEU A 20 -23.38 1.66 -4.05
CA LEU A 20 -23.51 0.65 -2.99
C LEU A 20 -23.48 1.31 -1.60
N LEU A 21 -22.52 2.20 -1.35
CA LEU A 21 -22.40 2.90 -0.07
C LEU A 21 -23.62 3.79 0.22
N LYS A 22 -24.16 4.48 -0.79
CA LYS A 22 -25.42 5.23 -0.68
C LYS A 22 -26.59 4.33 -0.32
N GLN A 23 -26.76 3.21 -1.02
CA GLN A 23 -27.83 2.24 -0.75
C GLN A 23 -27.75 1.70 0.68
N LYS A 24 -26.56 1.29 1.13
CA LYS A 24 -26.36 0.82 2.51
C LYS A 24 -26.69 1.90 3.55
N ALA A 25 -26.33 3.15 3.28
CA ALA A 25 -26.68 4.27 4.15
C ALA A 25 -28.20 4.54 4.19
N GLU A 26 -28.89 4.40 3.05
CA GLU A 26 -30.36 4.50 2.99
C GLU A 26 -31.06 3.39 3.77
N GLU A 27 -30.50 2.19 3.78
CA GLU A 27 -30.95 1.04 4.59
C GLU A 27 -30.64 1.18 6.09
N GLY A 28 -29.97 2.26 6.51
CA GLY A 28 -29.68 2.57 7.91
C GLY A 28 -28.29 2.15 8.40
N VAL A 29 -27.41 1.66 7.53
CA VAL A 29 -26.01 1.40 7.90
C VAL A 29 -25.27 2.74 8.08
N ALA A 30 -24.55 2.89 9.18
CA ALA A 30 -23.73 4.08 9.40
C ALA A 30 -22.44 4.04 8.57
N VAL A 31 -22.48 4.65 7.39
CA VAL A 31 -21.30 4.76 6.51
C VAL A 31 -20.49 6.01 6.87
N ARG A 32 -19.22 5.82 7.26
CA ARG A 32 -18.26 6.88 7.62
C ARG A 32 -17.00 6.75 6.78
N ILE A 33 -16.61 7.83 6.09
CA ILE A 33 -15.46 7.84 5.18
C ILE A 33 -14.54 9.01 5.55
N MET A 34 -13.26 8.71 5.74
CA MET A 34 -12.19 9.70 5.86
C MET A 34 -11.32 9.62 4.61
N LEU A 35 -11.33 10.68 3.81
CA LEU A 35 -10.46 10.84 2.64
C LEU A 35 -9.31 11.77 3.00
N TRP A 36 -8.13 11.54 2.43
CA TRP A 36 -7.06 12.53 2.51
C TRP A 36 -7.48 13.77 1.72
N ASP A 37 -7.36 14.96 2.34
CA ASP A 37 -7.56 16.26 1.70
C ASP A 37 -6.27 16.65 0.96
N ASP A 38 -6.26 16.51 -0.37
CA ASP A 38 -5.15 16.99 -1.20
C ASP A 38 -5.27 18.51 -1.34
N GLU A 39 -4.69 19.25 -0.38
CA GLU A 39 -4.67 20.72 -0.35
C GLU A 39 -4.01 21.37 -1.60
N THR A 40 -3.40 20.58 -2.50
CA THR A 40 -2.91 21.07 -3.80
C THR A 40 -4.00 21.20 -4.87
N SER A 41 -5.19 20.66 -4.61
CA SER A 41 -6.40 20.76 -5.45
C SER A 41 -7.14 22.08 -5.18
N LEU A 42 -6.57 23.24 -5.55
CA LEU A 42 -7.26 24.53 -5.36
C LEU A 42 -8.28 24.82 -6.48
N PRO A 43 -9.52 25.26 -6.18
CA PRO A 43 -10.60 25.47 -7.17
C PRO A 43 -10.32 26.49 -8.29
N ILE A 44 -9.37 27.41 -8.08
CA ILE A 44 -9.10 28.55 -8.96
C ILE A 44 -7.97 28.25 -9.95
N ILE A 45 -7.14 27.26 -9.67
CA ILE A 45 -6.04 26.85 -10.54
C ILE A 45 -6.40 25.45 -11.00
N LYS A 46 -6.68 25.28 -12.30
CA LYS A 46 -6.80 23.98 -12.98
C LYS A 46 -5.49 23.17 -12.96
N ASN A 47 -4.73 23.20 -11.87
CA ASN A 47 -3.84 22.13 -11.53
C ASN A 47 -4.74 21.02 -11.02
N LYS A 48 -5.14 20.10 -11.92
CA LYS A 48 -5.44 18.73 -11.50
C LYS A 48 -4.38 18.37 -10.45
N GLY A 49 -4.80 18.08 -9.21
CA GLY A 49 -3.92 17.88 -8.06
C GLY A 49 -2.66 17.12 -8.47
N ILE A 50 -1.51 17.55 -7.96
CA ILE A 50 -0.20 17.00 -8.37
C ILE A 50 -0.18 15.46 -8.19
N MET A 51 -0.99 14.95 -7.26
CA MET A 51 -1.15 13.53 -6.94
C MET A 51 -2.35 12.82 -7.61
N ARG A 52 -3.11 13.51 -8.47
CA ARG A 52 -4.28 12.96 -9.21
C ARG A 52 -5.25 12.15 -8.34
N THR A 53 -5.55 12.62 -7.13
CA THR A 53 -6.58 12.02 -6.29
C THR A 53 -7.98 12.48 -6.71
N HIS A 54 -8.99 11.72 -6.30
CA HIS A 54 -10.42 11.97 -6.53
C HIS A 54 -11.16 12.28 -5.22
N ASP A 55 -10.46 12.83 -4.23
CA ASP A 55 -10.94 13.10 -2.89
C ASP A 55 -12.05 14.16 -2.87
N GLU A 56 -11.85 15.30 -3.53
CA GLU A 56 -12.90 16.32 -3.68
C GLU A 56 -14.12 15.78 -4.44
N ASP A 57 -13.90 15.10 -5.56
CA ASP A 57 -14.97 14.50 -6.38
C ASP A 57 -15.82 13.53 -5.53
N ALA A 58 -15.17 12.66 -4.76
CA ALA A 58 -15.83 11.71 -3.88
C ALA A 58 -16.55 12.42 -2.73
N PHE A 59 -15.96 13.46 -2.14
CA PHE A 59 -16.61 14.28 -1.12
C PHE A 59 -17.90 14.92 -1.65
N TYR A 60 -17.85 15.57 -2.81
CA TYR A 60 -19.03 16.17 -3.44
C TYR A 60 -20.08 15.12 -3.82
N TYR A 61 -19.64 13.96 -4.31
CA TYR A 61 -20.55 12.86 -4.67
C TYR A 61 -21.41 12.39 -3.49
N PHE A 62 -20.91 12.47 -2.25
CA PHE A 62 -21.65 12.08 -1.04
C PHE A 62 -22.34 13.24 -0.30
N ALA A 63 -22.12 14.50 -0.67
CA ALA A 63 -22.52 15.68 0.11
C ALA A 63 -24.02 15.77 0.45
N HIS A 64 -24.89 15.17 -0.36
CA HIS A 64 -26.33 15.18 -0.18
C HIS A 64 -26.92 13.78 0.01
N THR A 65 -26.17 12.91 0.70
CA THR A 65 -26.56 11.53 0.96
C THR A 65 -26.47 11.23 2.46
N LYS A 66 -26.96 10.06 2.91
CA LYS A 66 -26.77 9.60 4.29
C LYS A 66 -25.35 9.12 4.60
N VAL A 67 -24.47 9.04 3.60
CA VAL A 67 -23.04 8.75 3.79
C VAL A 67 -22.36 9.97 4.39
N VAL A 68 -21.64 9.80 5.50
CA VAL A 68 -20.87 10.89 6.10
C VAL A 68 -19.42 10.78 5.63
N CYS A 69 -19.08 11.57 4.61
CA CYS A 69 -17.74 11.68 4.05
C CYS A 69 -17.03 12.93 4.58
N ARG A 70 -15.73 12.83 4.89
CA ARG A 70 -14.91 13.92 5.41
C ARG A 70 -13.56 13.97 4.71
N LEU A 71 -13.16 15.17 4.28
CA LEU A 71 -11.79 15.47 3.88
C LEU A 71 -10.95 15.70 5.13
N CYS A 72 -9.80 15.05 5.20
CA CYS A 72 -8.92 15.06 6.35
C CYS A 72 -7.53 15.55 5.92
N PRO A 73 -7.14 16.79 6.28
CA PRO A 73 -5.82 17.30 5.94
C PRO A 73 -4.73 16.60 6.74
N ARG A 74 -3.52 16.56 6.17
CA ARG A 74 -2.32 16.10 6.87
C ARG A 74 -1.42 17.29 7.20
N LEU A 75 -1.74 17.95 8.31
CA LEU A 75 -1.03 19.14 8.77
C LEU A 75 0.41 18.79 9.20
N HIS A 76 1.37 19.56 8.71
CA HIS A 76 2.76 19.50 9.14
C HIS A 76 3.37 20.90 9.23
N ASN A 77 3.88 21.28 10.41
CA ASN A 77 4.30 22.65 10.72
C ASN A 77 5.35 23.24 9.76
N LYS A 78 6.22 22.40 9.17
CA LYS A 78 7.27 22.86 8.24
C LYS A 78 6.94 22.65 6.77
N PHE A 79 5.98 21.76 6.47
CA PHE A 79 5.73 21.26 5.11
C PHE A 79 4.24 20.94 4.95
N PRO A 80 3.36 21.95 4.99
CA PRO A 80 1.92 21.76 5.18
C PRO A 80 1.27 20.87 4.11
N THR A 81 1.79 20.86 2.88
CA THR A 81 1.19 20.16 1.73
C THR A 81 1.96 18.92 1.25
N ILE A 82 3.06 18.54 1.93
CA ILE A 82 3.98 17.48 1.42
C ILE A 82 3.70 16.11 2.05
N PHE A 83 2.80 16.00 3.02
CA PHE A 83 2.43 14.72 3.65
C PHE A 83 0.98 14.36 3.35
N SER A 84 0.62 13.08 3.46
CA SER A 84 -0.74 12.60 3.24
C SER A 84 -1.18 11.62 4.31
N HIS A 85 -2.50 11.46 4.48
CA HIS A 85 -3.03 10.27 5.14
C HIS A 85 -2.95 9.10 4.16
N HIS A 86 -2.09 8.14 4.44
CA HIS A 86 -1.81 7.03 3.53
C HIS A 86 -2.34 5.68 4.05
N GLN A 87 -3.22 5.69 5.05
CA GLN A 87 -3.85 4.47 5.56
C GLN A 87 -4.97 4.03 4.61
N LYS A 88 -4.97 2.75 4.21
CA LYS A 88 -6.06 2.13 3.45
C LYS A 88 -6.73 1.09 4.33
N THR A 89 -7.86 1.44 4.92
CA THR A 89 -8.59 0.55 5.82
C THR A 89 -10.08 0.56 5.54
N ILE A 90 -10.72 -0.60 5.65
CA ILE A 90 -12.18 -0.74 5.63
C ILE A 90 -12.55 -1.53 6.88
N THR A 91 -13.51 -1.05 7.66
CA THR A 91 -14.02 -1.79 8.81
C THR A 91 -15.53 -1.92 8.69
N VAL A 92 -16.03 -3.14 8.88
CA VAL A 92 -17.45 -3.47 8.81
C VAL A 92 -17.82 -4.38 9.97
N ASP A 93 -19.05 -4.25 10.44
CA ASP A 93 -19.71 -5.28 11.24
C ASP A 93 -20.27 -6.34 10.30
N THR A 94 -19.97 -7.61 10.58
CA THR A 94 -20.42 -8.77 9.79
C THR A 94 -21.10 -9.80 10.70
N LYS A 95 -21.83 -10.75 10.12
CA LYS A 95 -22.39 -11.87 10.89
C LYS A 95 -21.25 -12.69 11.49
N SER A 96 -21.38 -13.04 12.76
CA SER A 96 -20.38 -13.92 13.39
C SER A 96 -20.46 -15.32 12.81
N SER A 97 -19.31 -15.99 12.75
CA SER A 97 -19.21 -17.39 12.33
C SER A 97 -19.82 -18.36 13.34
N THR A 98 -20.00 -17.95 14.60
CA THR A 98 -20.43 -18.81 15.70
C THR A 98 -21.90 -18.66 16.08
N SER A 99 -22.55 -17.56 15.68
CA SER A 99 -23.94 -17.26 16.06
C SER A 99 -24.67 -16.50 14.95
N ALA A 100 -25.92 -16.90 14.69
CA ALA A 100 -26.73 -16.32 13.63
C ALA A 100 -27.29 -14.93 13.97
N SER A 101 -27.40 -14.59 15.26
CA SER A 101 -27.87 -13.30 15.75
C SER A 101 -26.74 -12.30 15.97
N ASP A 102 -25.53 -12.80 16.21
CA ASP A 102 -24.44 -11.97 16.69
C ASP A 102 -23.58 -11.47 15.51
N ARG A 103 -22.96 -10.32 15.74
CA ARG A 103 -22.10 -9.65 14.76
C ARG A 103 -20.70 -9.53 15.33
N GLU A 104 -19.72 -9.50 14.44
CA GLU A 104 -18.31 -9.28 14.78
C GLU A 104 -17.71 -8.19 13.89
N ILE A 105 -16.63 -7.57 14.35
CA ILE A 105 -15.88 -6.59 13.55
C ILE A 105 -14.92 -7.33 12.63
N MET A 106 -14.92 -6.93 11.37
CA MET A 106 -13.99 -7.37 10.34
C MET A 106 -13.35 -6.13 9.73
N SER A 107 -12.02 -6.14 9.63
CA SER A 107 -11.27 -5.03 9.07
C SER A 107 -10.35 -5.49 7.95
N PHE A 108 -10.14 -4.61 6.98
CA PHE A 108 -9.24 -4.79 5.86
C PHE A 108 -8.14 -3.74 5.94
N ILE A 109 -6.90 -4.14 5.68
CA ILE A 109 -5.72 -3.26 5.71
C ILE A 109 -4.69 -3.71 4.68
N GLY A 110 -4.02 -2.78 4.00
CA GLY A 110 -2.99 -3.12 3.03
C GLY A 110 -2.60 -1.96 2.12
N GLY A 111 -2.15 -2.29 0.91
CA GLY A 111 -1.71 -1.31 -0.09
C GLY A 111 -2.81 -0.81 -1.03
N LEU A 112 -3.88 -1.58 -1.22
CA LEU A 112 -4.97 -1.25 -2.14
C LEU A 112 -5.91 -0.14 -1.62
N ASP A 113 -5.95 0.99 -2.33
CA ASP A 113 -7.02 1.98 -2.24
C ASP A 113 -8.26 1.52 -3.04
N LEU A 114 -9.43 2.01 -2.67
CA LEU A 114 -10.67 1.81 -3.43
C LEU A 114 -10.81 2.89 -4.52
N CYS A 115 -9.92 2.89 -5.50
CA CYS A 115 -9.90 3.85 -6.61
C CYS A 115 -9.48 3.21 -7.94
N ASP A 116 -9.38 4.03 -8.97
CA ASP A 116 -9.01 3.65 -10.34
C ASP A 116 -7.62 3.01 -10.42
N GLY A 117 -7.46 2.07 -11.35
CA GLY A 117 -6.22 1.39 -11.68
C GLY A 117 -5.82 0.23 -10.76
N ARG A 118 -6.46 0.10 -9.58
CA ARG A 118 -6.10 -0.88 -8.55
C ARG A 118 -6.66 -2.28 -8.82
N TYR A 119 -7.73 -2.38 -9.62
CA TYR A 119 -8.29 -3.69 -9.96
C TYR A 119 -7.34 -4.44 -10.91
N ASP A 120 -6.84 -5.59 -10.46
CA ASP A 120 -6.03 -6.47 -11.27
C ASP A 120 -6.17 -7.93 -10.78
N THR A 121 -5.50 -8.83 -11.51
CA THR A 121 -5.39 -10.25 -11.25
C THR A 121 -3.94 -10.68 -11.45
N GLU A 122 -3.55 -11.87 -10.98
CA GLU A 122 -2.18 -12.38 -11.10
C GLU A 122 -1.66 -12.49 -12.55
N GLN A 123 -2.55 -12.48 -13.53
CA GLN A 123 -2.19 -12.45 -14.95
C GLN A 123 -1.58 -11.11 -15.39
N HIS A 124 -1.86 -10.02 -14.67
CA HIS A 124 -1.30 -8.68 -14.89
C HIS A 124 -1.26 -8.26 -16.36
N SER A 125 -2.42 -8.34 -17.02
CA SER A 125 -2.48 -8.17 -18.47
C SER A 125 -2.18 -6.74 -18.90
N LEU A 126 -1.46 -6.61 -20.02
CA LEU A 126 -1.11 -5.32 -20.63
C LEU A 126 -2.14 -4.87 -21.66
N PHE A 127 -2.67 -5.82 -22.44
CA PHE A 127 -3.51 -5.59 -23.62
C PHE A 127 -4.79 -6.44 -23.62
N HIS A 128 -4.76 -7.68 -23.12
CA HIS A 128 -5.85 -8.65 -23.30
C HIS A 128 -7.13 -8.31 -22.53
N THR A 129 -7.06 -7.45 -21.51
CA THR A 129 -8.23 -7.02 -20.72
C THR A 129 -8.79 -5.66 -21.14
N LEU A 130 -8.21 -5.00 -22.14
CA LEU A 130 -8.62 -3.63 -22.51
C LEU A 130 -10.03 -3.51 -23.08
N ASN A 131 -10.62 -4.63 -23.52
CA ASN A 131 -12.00 -4.72 -23.98
C ASN A 131 -12.96 -5.37 -22.95
N THR A 132 -12.47 -5.75 -21.76
CA THR A 132 -13.31 -6.32 -20.69
C THR A 132 -13.86 -5.19 -19.82
N GLU A 133 -15.02 -5.44 -19.18
CA GLU A 133 -15.65 -4.47 -18.26
C GLU A 133 -14.69 -3.97 -17.17
N SER A 134 -13.77 -4.83 -16.72
CA SER A 134 -12.82 -4.51 -15.66
C SER A 134 -11.83 -3.40 -16.02
N HIS A 135 -11.43 -3.24 -17.29
CA HIS A 135 -10.38 -2.28 -17.66
C HIS A 135 -10.76 -1.35 -18.81
N CYS A 136 -11.86 -1.58 -19.52
CA CYS A 136 -12.34 -0.63 -20.53
C CYS A 136 -12.85 0.69 -19.91
N SER A 137 -13.31 0.64 -18.65
CA SER A 137 -13.70 1.82 -17.87
C SER A 137 -12.69 2.19 -16.77
N ASP A 138 -11.56 1.48 -16.70
CA ASP A 138 -10.52 1.62 -15.68
C ASP A 138 -9.10 1.52 -16.30
N PHE A 139 -8.93 2.14 -17.47
CA PHE A 139 -7.61 2.19 -18.12
C PHE A 139 -6.68 3.12 -17.33
N TYR A 140 -5.64 2.54 -16.74
CA TYR A 140 -4.69 3.25 -15.89
C TYR A 140 -3.28 3.19 -16.48
N GLN A 141 -2.72 4.36 -16.80
CA GLN A 141 -1.35 4.50 -17.32
C GLN A 141 -0.85 5.92 -17.11
N THR A 142 -0.02 6.11 -16.08
CA THR A 142 0.54 7.39 -15.66
C THR A 142 2.01 7.56 -16.08
N ASN A 143 2.67 6.45 -16.43
CA ASN A 143 4.11 6.39 -16.73
C ASN A 143 4.44 6.74 -18.18
N ILE A 144 3.41 6.91 -19.02
CA ILE A 144 3.56 7.22 -20.44
C ILE A 144 2.74 8.47 -20.77
N SER A 145 3.41 9.50 -21.31
CA SER A 145 2.76 10.75 -21.68
C SER A 145 1.72 10.54 -22.79
N GLY A 146 0.52 11.10 -22.59
CA GLY A 146 -0.57 11.03 -23.56
C GLY A 146 -1.21 9.65 -23.73
N ALA A 147 -0.97 8.73 -22.79
CA ALA A 147 -1.62 7.42 -22.73
C ALA A 147 -3.12 7.54 -22.53
N SER A 148 -3.88 6.75 -23.30
CA SER A 148 -5.32 6.62 -23.16
C SER A 148 -5.79 5.33 -23.80
N LEU A 149 -6.94 4.80 -23.35
CA LEU A 149 -7.52 3.60 -23.95
C LEU A 149 -7.75 3.78 -25.47
N GLN A 150 -8.10 4.99 -25.93
CA GLN A 150 -8.31 5.30 -27.34
C GLN A 150 -7.06 5.12 -28.21
N LYS A 151 -5.88 5.10 -27.60
CA LYS A 151 -4.60 4.82 -28.25
C LYS A 151 -4.06 3.42 -27.92
N GLY A 152 -4.79 2.62 -27.14
CA GLY A 152 -4.48 1.24 -26.78
C GLY A 152 -3.51 1.09 -25.62
N GLY A 153 -3.12 -0.15 -25.34
CA GLY A 153 -2.18 -0.48 -24.27
C GLY A 153 -0.72 -0.08 -24.56
N PRO A 154 0.20 -0.38 -23.63
CA PRO A 154 -0.07 -1.13 -22.41
C PRO A 154 -0.75 -0.28 -21.32
N ARG A 155 -1.75 -0.85 -20.60
CA ARG A 155 -2.07 -0.32 -19.26
C ARG A 155 -0.88 -0.57 -18.31
N THR A 156 -0.88 0.04 -17.14
CA THR A 156 0.02 -0.33 -16.04
C THR A 156 -0.68 -1.37 -15.17
N PRO A 157 -0.28 -2.65 -15.18
CA PRO A 157 -0.79 -3.62 -14.22
C PRO A 157 -0.40 -3.27 -12.79
N TRP A 158 -1.21 -3.70 -11.82
CA TRP A 158 -1.08 -3.33 -10.41
C TRP A 158 -0.89 -4.58 -9.56
N HIS A 159 0.33 -4.79 -9.07
CA HIS A 159 0.69 -5.86 -8.12
C HIS A 159 0.73 -5.29 -6.71
N ASP A 160 -0.11 -5.83 -5.83
CA ASP A 160 -0.29 -5.31 -4.48
C ASP A 160 -0.79 -6.40 -3.53
N ALA A 161 -0.74 -6.13 -2.23
CA ALA A 161 -1.19 -7.02 -1.18
C ALA A 161 -2.18 -6.33 -0.24
N HIS A 162 -3.17 -7.09 0.24
CA HIS A 162 -4.14 -6.63 1.22
C HIS A 162 -4.56 -7.78 2.14
N ALA A 163 -4.86 -7.48 3.41
CA ALA A 163 -5.26 -8.45 4.41
C ALA A 163 -6.68 -8.16 4.91
N CYS A 164 -7.38 -9.23 5.27
CA CYS A 164 -8.57 -9.21 6.09
C CYS A 164 -8.18 -9.71 7.49
N VAL A 165 -8.50 -8.93 8.53
CA VAL A 165 -8.28 -9.27 9.93
C VAL A 165 -9.63 -9.35 10.65
N THR A 166 -9.72 -10.28 11.59
CA THR A 166 -10.89 -10.52 12.46
C THR A 166 -10.39 -10.69 13.90
N GLY A 167 -11.31 -10.78 14.87
CA GLY A 167 -10.95 -10.86 16.28
C GLY A 167 -10.39 -9.54 16.80
N GLU A 168 -9.48 -9.60 17.78
CA GLU A 168 -8.99 -8.42 18.51
C GLU A 168 -8.31 -7.39 17.61
N ALA A 169 -7.50 -7.85 16.64
CA ALA A 169 -6.84 -6.95 15.71
C ALA A 169 -7.79 -6.11 14.84
N ALA A 170 -9.00 -6.63 14.53
CA ALA A 170 -9.99 -5.84 13.77
C ALA A 170 -10.52 -4.65 14.59
N TRP A 171 -10.65 -4.84 15.91
CA TRP A 171 -11.01 -3.77 16.83
C TRP A 171 -9.91 -2.73 16.98
N ASP A 172 -8.64 -3.11 16.91
CA ASP A 172 -7.53 -2.15 16.91
C ASP A 172 -7.55 -1.26 15.65
N VAL A 173 -7.90 -1.83 14.49
CA VAL A 173 -8.09 -1.06 13.24
C VAL A 173 -9.28 -0.10 13.37
N LEU A 174 -10.39 -0.53 13.96
CA LEU A 174 -11.53 0.35 14.28
C LEU A 174 -11.13 1.48 15.24
N THR A 175 -10.41 1.15 16.30
CA THR A 175 -9.94 2.12 17.30
C THR A 175 -9.06 3.18 16.65
N ASN A 176 -8.18 2.79 15.73
CA ASN A 176 -7.40 3.75 14.94
C ASN A 176 -8.30 4.71 14.14
N PHE A 177 -9.35 4.21 13.49
CA PHE A 177 -10.31 5.04 12.77
C PHE A 177 -11.02 6.02 13.71
N GLU A 178 -11.52 5.54 14.85
CA GLU A 178 -12.24 6.37 15.83
C GLU A 178 -11.35 7.46 16.45
N GLN A 179 -10.09 7.14 16.78
CA GLN A 179 -9.10 8.10 17.28
C GLN A 179 -8.81 9.22 16.27
N ARG A 180 -8.68 8.87 14.99
CA ARG A 180 -8.48 9.84 13.91
C ARG A 180 -9.73 10.69 13.69
N TRP A 181 -10.90 10.05 13.65
CA TRP A 181 -12.17 10.75 13.49
C TRP A 181 -12.40 11.74 14.61
N ALA A 182 -12.23 11.34 15.88
CA ALA A 182 -12.40 12.23 17.02
C ALA A 182 -11.43 13.42 17.02
N LYS A 183 -10.27 13.27 16.37
CA LYS A 183 -9.27 14.34 16.27
C LYS A 183 -9.54 15.31 15.12
N GLN A 184 -9.96 14.79 13.96
CA GLN A 184 -9.98 15.52 12.70
C GLN A 184 -11.41 15.80 12.17
N CYS A 185 -12.42 15.21 12.79
CA CYS A 185 -13.82 15.30 12.38
C CYS A 185 -14.70 15.56 13.61
N ASP A 186 -16.01 15.72 13.39
CA ASP A 186 -16.99 15.84 14.48
C ASP A 186 -17.25 14.45 15.12
N PRO A 187 -16.84 14.19 16.37
CA PRO A 187 -17.03 12.89 17.00
C PRO A 187 -18.51 12.53 17.23
N SER A 188 -19.42 13.51 17.24
CA SER A 188 -20.85 13.27 17.53
C SER A 188 -21.56 12.41 16.49
N VAL A 189 -20.98 12.28 15.30
CA VAL A 189 -21.55 11.49 14.20
C VAL A 189 -21.01 10.06 14.15
N LEU A 190 -20.06 9.67 15.01
CA LEU A 190 -19.67 8.26 15.16
C LEU A 190 -20.79 7.45 15.81
N VAL A 191 -20.88 6.17 15.45
CA VAL A 191 -21.73 5.22 16.16
C VAL A 191 -20.86 4.57 17.23
N PRO A 192 -21.11 4.82 18.53
CA PRO A 192 -20.34 4.19 19.58
C PRO A 192 -20.56 2.68 19.53
N SER A 193 -19.48 1.89 19.55
CA SER A 193 -19.55 0.43 19.54
C SER A 193 -20.41 -0.15 20.67
N SER A 194 -20.48 0.54 21.81
CA SER A 194 -21.36 0.19 22.95
C SER A 194 -22.86 0.23 22.62
N THR A 195 -23.27 0.94 21.57
CA THR A 195 -24.68 1.03 21.15
C THR A 195 -25.12 -0.15 20.26
N LEU A 196 -24.17 -0.96 19.79
CA LEU A 196 -24.45 -2.11 18.92
C LEU A 196 -24.69 -3.37 19.78
N THR A 197 -25.93 -3.56 20.25
CA THR A 197 -26.30 -4.66 21.17
C THR A 197 -26.09 -6.07 20.63
N SER A 198 -26.07 -6.25 19.30
CA SER A 198 -25.79 -7.54 18.64
C SER A 198 -24.31 -7.76 18.36
N LEU A 199 -23.45 -6.76 18.60
CA LEU A 199 -22.03 -6.87 18.38
C LEU A 199 -21.42 -7.63 19.57
N ILE A 200 -20.67 -8.69 19.27
CA ILE A 200 -19.94 -9.44 20.29
C ILE A 200 -18.96 -8.48 20.95
N GLN A 201 -19.30 -8.05 22.16
CA GLN A 201 -18.38 -7.29 23.00
C GLN A 201 -17.28 -8.23 23.45
N GLN A 202 -16.03 -7.80 23.28
CA GLN A 202 -14.89 -8.59 23.74
C GLN A 202 -14.99 -8.77 25.26
N THR A 203 -15.34 -9.99 25.67
CA THR A 203 -15.03 -10.49 27.00
C THR A 203 -13.71 -11.23 26.88
N TYR A 204 -12.75 -10.85 27.73
CA TYR A 204 -11.38 -11.34 27.72
C TYR A 204 -11.30 -12.86 27.49
N ALA A 205 -10.54 -13.24 26.46
CA ALA A 205 -10.03 -14.59 26.19
C ALA A 205 -11.07 -15.69 25.90
N SER A 206 -11.71 -15.64 24.73
CA SER A 206 -12.09 -16.90 24.07
C SER A 206 -10.81 -17.55 23.51
N LYS A 207 -10.37 -18.68 24.09
CA LYS A 207 -9.25 -19.48 23.56
C LYS A 207 -9.43 -19.69 22.06
N PRO A 208 -8.38 -19.56 21.23
CA PRO A 208 -8.47 -19.86 19.81
C PRO A 208 -8.97 -21.30 19.65
N THR A 209 -10.13 -21.45 19.02
CA THR A 209 -10.82 -22.74 18.85
C THR A 209 -10.22 -23.58 17.73
N SER A 210 -9.17 -23.11 17.04
CA SER A 210 -8.53 -23.84 15.95
C SER A 210 -7.01 -23.80 16.01
N GLU A 211 -6.38 -24.89 15.56
CA GLU A 211 -4.93 -25.05 15.36
C GLU A 211 -4.34 -24.06 14.32
N ARG A 212 -5.15 -23.17 13.73
CA ARG A 212 -4.75 -22.19 12.70
C ARG A 212 -4.97 -20.73 13.13
N GLY A 213 -5.03 -20.45 14.44
CA GLY A 213 -5.13 -19.09 14.96
C GLY A 213 -3.87 -18.26 14.66
N TRP A 214 -4.06 -16.97 14.35
CA TRP A 214 -2.97 -16.02 14.13
C TRP A 214 -2.83 -15.09 15.34
N ASN A 215 -1.59 -14.86 15.77
CA ASN A 215 -1.29 -13.73 16.65
C ASN A 215 -1.05 -12.51 15.74
N VAL A 216 -1.89 -11.49 15.88
CA VAL A 216 -1.86 -10.30 15.04
C VAL A 216 -1.70 -9.07 15.92
N GLN A 217 -0.78 -8.18 15.54
CA GLN A 217 -0.57 -6.90 16.19
C GLN A 217 -0.73 -5.79 15.16
N VAL A 218 -1.59 -4.80 15.45
CA VAL A 218 -1.76 -3.62 14.59
C VAL A 218 -0.68 -2.58 14.93
N LEU A 219 -0.08 -2.02 13.88
CA LEU A 219 1.06 -1.09 13.95
C LEU A 219 0.73 0.18 13.16
N ARG A 220 1.31 1.32 13.54
CA ARG A 220 1.06 2.61 12.89
C ARG A 220 2.30 3.51 12.81
N SER A 221 2.24 4.42 11.83
CA SER A 221 3.01 5.67 11.79
C SER A 221 2.00 6.80 11.87
N ILE A 222 1.89 7.45 13.04
CA ILE A 222 0.86 8.46 13.30
C ILE A 222 1.30 9.42 14.41
N ASP A 223 0.75 10.62 14.44
CA ASP A 223 1.07 11.62 15.46
C ASP A 223 -0.17 12.22 16.13
N HIS A 224 0.08 12.96 17.21
CA HIS A 224 -0.94 13.64 18.02
C HIS A 224 -1.75 14.71 17.26
N VAL A 225 -1.29 15.11 16.07
CA VAL A 225 -2.03 16.03 15.19
C VAL A 225 -3.12 15.28 14.42
N SER A 226 -2.87 14.00 14.12
CA SER A 226 -3.74 13.14 13.32
C SER A 226 -4.69 12.26 14.14
N ALA A 227 -4.33 11.91 15.37
CA ALA A 227 -5.15 11.07 16.25
C ALA A 227 -5.20 11.59 17.69
N SER A 228 -6.32 11.32 18.36
CA SER A 228 -6.49 11.55 19.80
C SER A 228 -6.03 10.33 20.60
N GLN A 229 -5.74 10.53 21.90
CA GLN A 229 -5.50 9.44 22.86
C GLN A 229 -4.42 8.43 22.44
N LEU A 230 -3.29 8.93 21.92
CA LEU A 230 -2.15 8.05 21.62
C LEU A 230 -1.64 7.34 22.87
N PHE A 231 -1.18 6.10 22.68
CA PHE A 231 -0.67 5.26 23.75
C PHE A 231 0.41 6.01 24.55
N ARG A 232 0.31 5.95 25.89
CA ARG A 232 1.23 6.62 26.83
C ARG A 232 1.44 8.13 26.57
N ASN A 233 0.47 8.81 25.96
CA ASN A 233 0.58 10.24 25.60
C ASN A 233 1.79 10.55 24.69
N LEU A 234 2.19 9.60 23.85
CA LEU A 234 3.22 9.83 22.83
C LEU A 234 2.79 10.95 21.87
N THR A 235 3.76 11.71 21.38
CA THR A 235 3.52 12.75 20.36
C THR A 235 3.56 12.17 18.95
N VAL A 236 4.33 11.10 18.75
CA VAL A 236 4.51 10.34 17.50
C VAL A 236 4.61 8.86 17.85
N GLU A 237 3.90 8.02 17.11
CA GLU A 237 3.99 6.57 17.13
C GLU A 237 4.69 6.12 15.84
N GLN A 238 5.74 5.30 15.97
CA GLN A 238 6.53 4.76 14.86
C GLN A 238 6.63 3.23 14.95
N SER A 239 5.58 2.59 15.48
CA SER A 239 5.53 1.16 15.77
C SER A 239 5.71 0.29 14.50
N ILE A 240 5.37 0.82 13.31
CA ILE A 240 5.70 0.17 12.04
C ILE A 240 7.22 0.06 11.86
N HIS A 241 7.96 1.15 12.02
CA HIS A 241 9.41 1.16 11.83
C HIS A 241 10.10 0.23 12.83
N GLU A 242 9.68 0.31 14.09
CA GLU A 242 10.18 -0.54 15.19
C GLU A 242 9.96 -2.03 14.88
N ALA A 243 8.75 -2.43 14.46
CA ALA A 243 8.44 -3.81 14.13
C ALA A 243 9.23 -4.32 12.91
N TYR A 244 9.43 -3.50 11.87
CA TYR A 244 10.29 -3.87 10.75
C TYR A 244 11.72 -4.16 11.22
N VAL A 245 12.30 -3.26 12.03
CA VAL A 245 13.65 -3.42 12.58
C VAL A 245 13.74 -4.68 13.44
N GLU A 246 12.77 -4.91 14.32
CA GLU A 246 12.73 -6.08 15.19
C GLU A 246 12.62 -7.39 14.39
N ALA A 247 11.73 -7.45 13.40
CA ALA A 247 11.55 -8.63 12.56
C ALA A 247 12.84 -8.94 11.77
N ILE A 248 13.50 -7.93 11.20
CA ILE A 248 14.78 -8.09 10.51
C ILE A 248 15.86 -8.62 11.45
N ARG A 249 15.93 -8.09 12.68
CA ARG A 249 16.92 -8.53 13.69
C ARG A 249 16.71 -9.97 14.13
N HIS A 250 15.47 -10.46 14.17
CA HIS A 250 15.14 -11.84 14.53
C HIS A 250 15.24 -12.82 13.35
N ALA A 251 15.32 -12.34 12.12
CA ALA A 251 15.42 -13.19 10.93
C ALA A 251 16.62 -14.13 10.98
N ASP A 252 16.39 -15.40 10.62
CA ASP A 252 17.35 -16.49 10.70
C ASP A 252 17.74 -17.07 9.33
N LYS A 253 16.78 -17.19 8.41
CA LYS A 253 16.97 -17.89 7.12
C LYS A 253 16.86 -16.94 5.93
N PHE A 254 15.79 -16.16 5.85
CA PHE A 254 15.60 -15.24 4.73
C PHE A 254 14.61 -14.11 5.01
N LEU A 255 14.73 -13.07 4.19
CA LEU A 255 13.75 -12.00 4.06
C LEU A 255 13.22 -11.97 2.63
N TYR A 256 11.90 -11.85 2.49
CA TYR A 256 11.25 -11.52 1.22
C TYR A 256 10.46 -10.24 1.40
N ILE A 257 10.73 -9.23 0.57
CA ILE A 257 10.14 -7.90 0.68
C ILE A 257 9.57 -7.51 -0.67
N GLU A 258 8.32 -7.07 -0.69
CA GLU A 258 7.78 -6.31 -1.82
C GLU A 258 7.44 -4.91 -1.33
N ASN A 259 8.00 -3.89 -1.97
CA ASN A 259 7.74 -2.52 -1.56
C ASN A 259 7.76 -1.53 -2.73
N GLN A 260 6.83 -0.57 -2.73
CA GLN A 260 6.79 0.51 -3.71
C GLN A 260 8.07 1.38 -3.70
N TYR A 261 8.68 1.56 -2.53
CA TYR A 261 9.93 2.30 -2.37
C TYR A 261 10.91 1.51 -1.50
N PHE A 262 12.21 1.73 -1.73
CA PHE A 262 13.25 1.13 -0.90
C PHE A 262 14.40 2.12 -0.71
N ILE A 263 14.22 3.03 0.26
CA ILE A 263 15.12 4.15 0.52
C ILE A 263 15.32 4.31 2.03
N GLY A 264 16.57 4.38 2.48
CA GLY A 264 16.88 4.60 3.88
C GLY A 264 18.35 4.53 4.22
N GLY A 265 18.67 4.86 5.46
CA GLY A 265 20.04 4.78 5.97
C GLY A 265 20.98 5.83 5.42
N CYS A 266 20.52 7.06 5.15
CA CYS A 266 21.32 8.09 4.49
C CYS A 266 22.65 8.37 5.17
N ARG A 267 22.74 8.19 6.49
CA ARG A 267 23.98 8.37 7.27
C ARG A 267 25.14 7.48 6.79
N LEU A 268 24.87 6.36 6.14
CA LEU A 268 25.87 5.42 5.61
C LEU A 268 26.04 5.50 4.07
N TRP A 269 25.35 6.43 3.41
CA TRP A 269 25.57 6.72 1.99
C TRP A 269 26.92 7.45 1.80
N GLU A 270 27.49 7.39 0.59
CA GLU A 270 28.74 8.10 0.29
C GLU A 270 28.51 9.61 0.17
N LYS A 271 27.35 10.00 -0.38
CA LYS A 271 26.92 11.38 -0.54
C LYS A 271 25.60 11.61 0.20
N ASP A 272 25.19 12.88 0.34
CA ASP A 272 23.86 13.26 0.83
C ASP A 272 23.51 12.73 2.23
N GLN A 273 24.50 12.51 3.09
CA GLN A 273 24.34 11.88 4.41
C GLN A 273 23.40 12.63 5.37
N ASN A 274 23.14 13.91 5.09
CA ASN A 274 22.32 14.79 5.92
C ASN A 274 20.94 15.09 5.31
N CYS A 275 20.51 14.37 4.26
CA CYS A 275 19.23 14.60 3.58
C CYS A 275 17.98 14.27 4.43
N GLY A 276 18.16 13.63 5.60
CA GLY A 276 17.09 13.35 6.55
C GLY A 276 16.41 11.98 6.40
N CYS A 277 16.85 11.15 5.45
CA CYS A 277 16.35 9.78 5.27
C CYS A 277 16.99 8.79 6.26
N ARG A 278 16.58 8.90 7.53
CA ARG A 278 17.19 8.23 8.70
C ARG A 278 16.60 6.87 9.06
N ASN A 279 15.52 6.42 8.40
CA ASN A 279 14.94 5.12 8.69
C ASN A 279 15.99 3.99 8.55
N LEU A 280 15.96 3.04 9.47
CA LEU A 280 17.03 2.05 9.66
C LEU A 280 16.88 0.78 8.82
N ILE A 281 15.75 0.58 8.13
CA ILE A 281 15.40 -0.70 7.50
C ILE A 281 16.50 -1.21 6.56
N PRO A 282 17.01 -0.43 5.59
CA PRO A 282 18.09 -0.91 4.71
C PRO A 282 19.38 -1.21 5.44
N ILE A 283 19.71 -0.45 6.49
CA ILE A 283 20.91 -0.68 7.32
C ILE A 283 20.79 -1.99 8.08
N GLU A 284 19.66 -2.23 8.75
CA GLU A 284 19.44 -3.46 9.53
C GLU A 284 19.47 -4.70 8.64
N ILE A 285 18.94 -4.62 7.41
CA ILE A 285 19.03 -5.71 6.42
C ILE A 285 20.50 -5.98 6.06
N ALA A 286 21.26 -4.94 5.69
CA ALA A 286 22.66 -5.10 5.33
C ALA A 286 23.48 -5.67 6.49
N LEU A 287 23.28 -5.16 7.71
CA LEU A 287 23.97 -5.65 8.91
C LEU A 287 23.56 -7.09 9.26
N LYS A 288 22.29 -7.47 9.08
CA LYS A 288 21.86 -8.86 9.24
C LYS A 288 22.60 -9.79 8.29
N VAL A 289 22.69 -9.42 7.00
CA VAL A 289 23.47 -10.18 6.00
C VAL A 289 24.95 -10.26 6.38
N VAL A 290 25.57 -9.12 6.74
CA VAL A 290 26.97 -9.06 7.19
C VAL A 290 27.23 -10.00 8.37
N ASN A 291 26.34 -10.00 9.36
CA ASN A 291 26.46 -10.88 10.54
C ASN A 291 26.36 -12.36 10.15
N LYS A 292 25.43 -12.72 9.26
CA LYS A 292 25.27 -14.10 8.77
C LYS A 292 26.49 -14.56 7.95
N ILE A 293 27.08 -13.69 7.13
CA ILE A 293 28.34 -13.96 6.42
C ILE A 293 29.48 -14.23 7.41
N LYS A 294 29.66 -13.37 8.41
CA LYS A 294 30.70 -13.53 9.44
C LYS A 294 30.52 -14.81 10.26
N ALA A 295 29.28 -15.20 10.53
CA ALA A 295 28.92 -16.45 11.18
C ALA A 295 29.03 -17.69 10.25
N LYS A 296 29.25 -17.49 8.94
CA LYS A 296 29.22 -18.54 7.91
C LYS A 296 27.88 -19.28 7.86
N GLU A 297 26.80 -18.55 8.15
CA GLU A 297 25.43 -19.04 8.13
C GLU A 297 24.75 -18.63 6.82
N ARG A 298 23.96 -19.54 6.25
CA ARG A 298 23.20 -19.25 5.04
C ARG A 298 22.08 -18.25 5.36
N PHE A 299 22.04 -17.15 4.61
CA PHE A 299 20.97 -16.16 4.70
C PHE A 299 20.75 -15.50 3.34
N ALA A 300 19.51 -15.24 2.97
CA ALA A 300 19.18 -14.59 1.71
C ALA A 300 18.12 -13.50 1.88
N VAL A 301 18.22 -12.45 1.08
CA VAL A 301 17.28 -11.33 1.06
C VAL A 301 16.84 -11.10 -0.38
N TYR A 302 15.53 -11.08 -0.58
CA TYR A 302 14.89 -10.84 -1.87
C TYR A 302 14.01 -9.61 -1.75
N ILE A 303 14.28 -8.58 -2.55
CA ILE A 303 13.56 -7.32 -2.54
C ILE A 303 12.97 -7.09 -3.93
N VAL A 304 11.66 -6.97 -4.00
CA VAL A 304 10.92 -6.64 -5.22
C VAL A 304 10.42 -5.21 -5.10
N ILE A 305 10.89 -4.34 -5.99
CA ILE A 305 10.48 -2.94 -6.12
C ILE A 305 9.95 -2.69 -7.53
N PRO A 306 9.16 -1.62 -7.79
CA PRO A 306 8.76 -1.31 -9.14
C PRO A 306 10.00 -0.97 -10.00
N MET A 307 9.91 -1.17 -11.31
CA MET A 307 11.04 -0.87 -12.22
C MET A 307 11.47 0.61 -12.12
N TRP A 308 10.50 1.49 -11.91
CA TRP A 308 10.66 2.86 -11.43
C TRP A 308 9.39 3.25 -10.65
N PRO A 309 9.43 4.24 -9.75
CA PRO A 309 8.24 4.72 -9.06
C PRO A 309 7.22 5.33 -10.03
N GLU A 310 5.94 5.31 -9.68
CA GLU A 310 4.90 5.76 -10.58
C GLU A 310 5.09 7.22 -11.03
N GLY A 311 4.99 7.44 -12.35
CA GLY A 311 5.19 8.73 -12.99
C GLY A 311 6.00 8.61 -14.27
N LEU A 312 6.17 9.73 -14.98
CA LEU A 312 7.05 9.75 -16.14
C LEU A 312 8.48 9.44 -15.69
N PRO A 313 9.15 8.41 -16.23
CA PRO A 313 10.50 8.01 -15.81
C PRO A 313 11.52 9.15 -15.86
N GLU A 314 11.37 10.06 -16.83
CA GLU A 314 12.26 11.18 -17.05
C GLU A 314 11.92 12.41 -16.19
N SER A 315 10.86 12.37 -15.37
CA SER A 315 10.52 13.47 -14.47
C SER A 315 11.51 13.59 -13.32
N GLU A 316 11.71 14.82 -12.83
CA GLU A 316 12.61 15.14 -11.72
C GLU A 316 12.31 14.30 -10.47
N SER A 317 11.03 14.19 -10.09
CA SER A 317 10.62 13.42 -8.91
C SER A 317 10.97 11.93 -9.02
N VAL A 318 10.75 11.32 -10.19
CA VAL A 318 11.10 9.91 -10.43
C VAL A 318 12.62 9.73 -10.42
N GLN A 319 13.37 10.63 -11.04
CA GLN A 319 14.84 10.60 -11.06
C GLN A 319 15.43 10.75 -9.66
N ASP A 320 14.90 11.65 -8.83
CA ASP A 320 15.32 11.82 -7.43
C ASP A 320 15.09 10.54 -6.62
N ILE A 321 13.91 9.94 -6.74
CA ILE A 321 13.60 8.69 -6.03
C ILE A 321 14.52 7.54 -6.48
N LEU A 322 14.81 7.44 -7.78
CA LEU A 322 15.75 6.46 -8.33
C LEU A 322 17.18 6.72 -7.83
N HIS A 323 17.60 7.99 -7.72
CA HIS A 323 18.88 8.37 -7.12
C HIS A 323 18.98 7.90 -5.66
N TRP A 324 17.99 8.19 -4.82
CA TRP A 324 18.00 7.76 -3.42
C TRP A 324 17.92 6.23 -3.24
N THR A 325 17.20 5.55 -4.13
CA THR A 325 17.17 4.08 -4.19
C THR A 325 18.56 3.54 -4.52
N ARG A 326 19.25 4.13 -5.49
CA ARG A 326 20.62 3.76 -5.87
C ARG A 326 21.62 3.98 -4.73
N GLU A 327 21.56 5.11 -4.03
CA GLU A 327 22.45 5.37 -2.88
C GLU A 327 22.23 4.34 -1.76
N THR A 328 20.97 3.99 -1.50
CA THR A 328 20.59 2.93 -0.56
C THR A 328 21.17 1.57 -0.98
N MET A 329 20.97 1.15 -2.23
CA MET A 329 21.49 -0.11 -2.74
C MET A 329 23.03 -0.16 -2.72
N SER A 330 23.68 0.95 -3.09
CA SER A 330 25.13 1.07 -3.12
C SER A 330 25.72 0.92 -1.72
N MET A 331 25.11 1.55 -0.71
CA MET A 331 25.48 1.38 0.69
C MET A 331 25.37 -0.07 1.15
N MET A 332 24.26 -0.75 0.86
CA MET A 332 24.07 -2.14 1.30
C MET A 332 25.07 -3.10 0.64
N TYR A 333 25.24 -3.00 -0.69
CA TYR A 333 26.18 -3.85 -1.41
C TYR A 333 27.62 -3.60 -1.00
N ARG A 334 28.00 -2.36 -0.66
CA ARG A 334 29.33 -2.03 -0.14
C ARG A 334 29.60 -2.74 1.19
N LEU A 335 28.69 -2.62 2.16
CA LEU A 335 28.82 -3.28 3.48
C LEU A 335 28.92 -4.80 3.35
N ILE A 336 28.11 -5.40 2.49
CA ILE A 336 28.11 -6.85 2.23
C ILE A 336 29.41 -7.27 1.55
N GLY A 337 29.87 -6.54 0.53
CA GLY A 337 31.11 -6.82 -0.19
C GLY A 337 32.35 -6.73 0.72
N GLU A 338 32.39 -5.74 1.61
CA GLU A 338 33.42 -5.62 2.66
C GLU A 338 33.42 -6.86 3.57
N ALA A 339 32.25 -7.31 4.04
CA ALA A 339 32.15 -8.47 4.93
C ALA A 339 32.56 -9.80 4.27
N ILE A 340 32.25 -10.01 2.98
CA ILE A 340 32.70 -11.18 2.20
C ILE A 340 34.23 -11.21 2.16
N LYS A 341 34.84 -10.07 1.80
CA LYS A 341 36.31 -9.93 1.71
C LYS A 341 36.99 -10.15 3.06
N GLU A 342 36.47 -9.56 4.12
CA GLU A 342 37.01 -9.69 5.48
C GLU A 342 36.90 -11.12 6.03
N SER A 343 35.82 -11.83 5.71
CA SER A 343 35.57 -13.19 6.23
C SER A 343 36.32 -14.27 5.45
N GLY A 344 36.97 -13.91 4.33
CA GLY A 344 37.65 -14.87 3.45
C GLY A 344 36.70 -15.88 2.79
N VAL A 345 35.41 -15.55 2.70
CA VAL A 345 34.39 -16.40 2.07
C VAL A 345 34.39 -16.11 0.57
N GLU A 346 34.38 -17.13 -0.26
CA GLU A 346 34.12 -16.96 -1.70
C GLU A 346 32.62 -16.70 -1.94
N GLY A 347 32.29 -15.65 -2.68
CA GLY A 347 30.91 -15.34 -3.04
C GLY A 347 30.75 -13.94 -3.64
N HIS A 348 29.61 -13.72 -4.27
CA HIS A 348 29.18 -12.40 -4.75
C HIS A 348 28.16 -11.81 -3.76
N PRO A 349 28.12 -10.48 -3.54
CA PRO A 349 27.07 -9.85 -2.73
C PRO A 349 25.61 -10.20 -3.12
N ARG A 350 25.40 -10.69 -4.35
CA ARG A 350 24.08 -11.07 -4.88
C ARG A 350 23.69 -12.50 -4.49
N ASP A 351 24.62 -13.29 -3.97
CA ASP A 351 24.30 -14.57 -3.34
C ASP A 351 23.52 -14.37 -2.03
N TYR A 352 23.57 -13.15 -1.47
CA TYR A 352 22.94 -12.77 -0.21
C TYR A 352 21.83 -11.73 -0.34
N LEU A 353 22.00 -10.71 -1.19
CA LEU A 353 21.05 -9.60 -1.35
C LEU A 353 20.66 -9.43 -2.82
N ASN A 354 19.37 -9.57 -3.11
CA ASN A 354 18.84 -9.54 -4.47
C ASN A 354 17.74 -8.50 -4.62
N PHE A 355 17.83 -7.70 -5.68
CA PHE A 355 16.79 -6.76 -6.08
C PHE A 355 16.17 -7.17 -7.40
N TYR A 356 14.85 -7.16 -7.46
CA TYR A 356 14.05 -7.48 -8.64
C TYR A 356 12.99 -6.40 -8.88
N CYS A 357 12.44 -6.41 -10.09
CA CYS A 357 11.21 -5.73 -10.43
C CYS A 357 10.33 -6.66 -11.25
N LEU A 358 9.05 -6.32 -11.37
CA LEU A 358 8.09 -7.09 -12.15
C LEU A 358 7.84 -6.44 -13.52
N ALA A 359 7.72 -7.26 -14.54
CA ALA A 359 7.38 -6.84 -15.90
C ALA A 359 6.62 -7.95 -16.61
N ASN A 360 5.76 -7.55 -17.55
CA ASN A 360 5.04 -8.48 -18.41
C ASN A 360 5.35 -8.18 -19.88
N ARG A 361 5.16 -9.20 -20.73
CA ARG A 361 5.25 -9.09 -22.17
C ARG A 361 4.26 -10.06 -22.81
N GLU A 362 3.36 -9.52 -23.61
CA GLU A 362 2.27 -10.29 -24.22
C GLU A 362 2.48 -10.41 -25.73
N VAL A 363 2.19 -11.58 -26.28
CA VAL A 363 2.02 -11.72 -27.72
C VAL A 363 0.66 -11.12 -28.13
N GLU A 364 0.52 -10.73 -29.38
CA GLU A 364 -0.78 -10.30 -29.91
C GLU A 364 -1.73 -11.50 -29.98
N SER A 365 -2.96 -11.32 -29.53
CA SER A 365 -3.99 -12.36 -29.55
C SER A 365 -5.19 -11.94 -30.40
N GLN A 366 -5.84 -12.91 -31.03
CA GLN A 366 -7.14 -12.69 -31.64
C GLN A 366 -8.16 -12.25 -30.58
N GLY A 367 -8.90 -11.18 -30.87
CA GLY A 367 -9.87 -10.60 -29.95
C GLY A 367 -9.29 -9.52 -29.03
N ASP A 368 -8.01 -9.17 -29.14
CA ASP A 368 -7.45 -8.00 -28.47
C ASP A 368 -8.20 -6.72 -28.86
N PHE A 369 -8.25 -5.76 -27.93
CA PHE A 369 -8.82 -4.45 -28.19
C PHE A 369 -8.04 -3.73 -29.30
N ILE A 370 -8.75 -3.33 -30.36
CA ILE A 370 -8.18 -2.54 -31.46
C ILE A 370 -8.45 -1.06 -31.17
N PRO A 371 -7.42 -0.26 -30.85
CA PRO A 371 -7.62 1.15 -30.55
C PRO A 371 -7.95 1.94 -31.83
N PRO A 372 -8.85 2.94 -31.76
CA PRO A 372 -9.17 3.78 -32.93
C PRO A 372 -8.04 4.72 -33.34
N HIS A 373 -7.05 4.95 -32.47
CA HIS A 373 -5.87 5.76 -32.74
C HIS A 373 -4.60 5.01 -32.37
N SER A 374 -3.47 5.45 -32.92
CA SER A 374 -2.16 4.92 -32.56
C SER A 374 -1.29 6.02 -31.94
N PRO A 375 -0.42 5.69 -30.96
CA PRO A 375 0.59 6.61 -30.49
C PRO A 375 1.64 6.88 -31.57
N ASN A 376 2.38 7.99 -31.43
CA ASN A 376 3.50 8.28 -32.31
C ASN A 376 4.60 7.22 -32.12
N PRO A 377 5.05 6.50 -33.17
CA PRO A 377 6.04 5.44 -33.08
C PRO A 377 7.39 5.85 -32.48
N ALA A 378 7.76 7.13 -32.56
CA ALA A 378 9.03 7.64 -32.01
C ALA A 378 8.98 7.92 -30.50
N THR A 379 7.83 7.73 -29.85
CA THR A 379 7.65 7.97 -28.41
C THR A 379 7.83 6.71 -27.58
N GLN A 380 8.04 6.86 -26.27
CA GLN A 380 8.02 5.74 -25.33
C GLN A 380 6.70 4.95 -25.41
N TYR A 381 5.58 5.64 -25.67
CA TYR A 381 4.29 4.99 -25.87
C TYR A 381 4.30 4.07 -27.10
N GLY A 382 4.69 4.61 -28.26
CA GLY A 382 4.79 3.83 -29.49
C GLY A 382 5.73 2.63 -29.33
N ASN A 383 6.86 2.82 -28.64
CA ASN A 383 7.81 1.75 -28.36
C ASN A 383 7.25 0.68 -27.41
N ALA A 384 6.62 1.07 -26.30
CA ALA A 384 6.03 0.12 -25.34
C ALA A 384 4.90 -0.70 -25.99
N GLN A 385 4.04 -0.04 -26.78
CA GLN A 385 2.97 -0.70 -27.53
C GLN A 385 3.53 -1.65 -28.60
N LYS A 386 4.48 -1.20 -29.42
CA LYS A 386 5.09 -2.01 -30.48
C LYS A 386 5.78 -3.27 -29.94
N HIS A 387 6.49 -3.16 -28.82
CA HIS A 387 7.22 -4.29 -28.23
C HIS A 387 6.38 -5.13 -27.26
N ARG A 388 5.13 -4.71 -27.02
CA ARG A 388 4.12 -5.35 -26.17
C ARG A 388 4.61 -5.71 -24.78
N ARG A 389 5.38 -4.81 -24.15
CA ARG A 389 5.96 -5.02 -22.82
C ARG A 389 5.86 -3.78 -21.97
N PHE A 390 5.66 -3.97 -20.68
CA PHE A 390 5.70 -2.91 -19.68
C PHE A 390 5.97 -3.48 -18.30
N MET A 391 6.29 -2.60 -17.34
CA MET A 391 6.40 -3.03 -15.94
C MET A 391 5.03 -3.46 -15.40
N VAL A 392 5.04 -4.40 -14.47
CA VAL A 392 3.93 -4.63 -13.54
C VAL A 392 4.26 -3.80 -12.31
N TYR A 393 3.40 -2.85 -11.96
CA TYR A 393 3.72 -1.90 -10.91
C TYR A 393 3.59 -2.54 -9.54
N VAL A 394 4.71 -2.63 -8.83
CA VAL A 394 4.76 -3.16 -7.46
C VAL A 394 4.35 -2.04 -6.50
N HIS A 395 3.08 -2.07 -6.08
CA HIS A 395 2.53 -1.18 -5.07
C HIS A 395 2.48 -1.82 -3.68
N SER A 396 2.78 -3.12 -3.55
CA SER A 396 2.86 -3.83 -2.28
C SER A 396 3.63 -3.08 -1.19
N LYS A 397 3.29 -3.33 0.07
CA LYS A 397 4.11 -3.01 1.25
C LYS A 397 4.09 -4.22 2.18
N LEU A 398 4.89 -5.22 1.81
CA LEU A 398 4.89 -6.57 2.35
C LEU A 398 6.30 -6.97 2.76
N MET A 399 6.43 -7.62 3.92
CA MET A 399 7.65 -8.33 4.31
C MET A 399 7.30 -9.68 4.93
N ILE A 400 7.91 -10.75 4.41
CA ILE A 400 7.87 -12.11 4.96
C ILE A 400 9.25 -12.41 5.54
N VAL A 401 9.26 -12.96 6.76
CA VAL A 401 10.46 -13.39 7.47
C VAL A 401 10.34 -14.88 7.78
N ASP A 402 11.29 -15.66 7.27
CA ASP A 402 11.47 -17.09 7.57
C ASP A 402 10.23 -17.99 7.38
N ASP A 403 9.29 -17.62 6.50
CA ASP A 403 7.96 -18.25 6.33
C ASP A 403 7.12 -18.33 7.63
N ALA A 404 7.45 -17.51 8.64
CA ALA A 404 6.85 -17.59 9.98
C ALA A 404 6.24 -16.25 10.45
N TYR A 405 6.69 -15.13 9.89
CA TYR A 405 6.22 -13.80 10.27
C TYR A 405 5.95 -12.94 9.05
N LEU A 406 4.88 -12.14 9.10
CA LEU A 406 4.41 -11.30 8.00
C LEU A 406 4.08 -9.89 8.49
N ILE A 407 4.61 -8.87 7.80
CA ILE A 407 4.13 -7.49 7.89
C ILE A 407 3.44 -7.14 6.57
N ILE A 408 2.21 -6.63 6.66
CA ILE A 408 1.41 -6.14 5.54
C ILE A 408 0.71 -4.85 5.92
N GLY A 409 0.71 -3.85 5.03
CA GLY A 409 0.07 -2.57 5.33
C GLY A 409 0.23 -1.55 4.21
N SER A 410 0.25 -0.27 4.58
CA SER A 410 0.34 0.85 3.63
C SER A 410 1.70 1.58 3.64
N ALA A 411 2.62 1.16 4.51
CA ALA A 411 3.86 1.87 4.80
C ALA A 411 5.00 1.47 3.86
N ASN A 412 5.47 2.43 3.08
CA ASN A 412 6.60 2.25 2.19
C ASN A 412 7.93 2.22 2.95
N ILE A 413 8.96 1.55 2.42
CA ILE A 413 10.33 1.65 2.97
C ILE A 413 10.94 2.96 2.46
N ASN A 414 10.54 4.05 3.09
CA ASN A 414 11.09 5.39 2.91
C ASN A 414 10.88 6.22 4.20
N GLN A 415 11.48 7.41 4.26
CA GLN A 415 11.33 8.27 5.42
C GLN A 415 9.87 8.68 5.67
N ARG A 416 9.10 8.93 4.61
CA ARG A 416 7.72 9.43 4.70
C ARG A 416 6.78 8.48 5.45
N SER A 417 6.96 7.18 5.28
CA SER A 417 6.10 6.16 5.88
C SER A 417 6.63 5.60 7.19
N MET A 418 7.94 5.70 7.44
CA MET A 418 8.59 5.12 8.62
C MET A 418 8.69 6.10 9.81
N THR A 419 8.10 7.30 9.71
CA THR A 419 8.16 8.31 10.79
C THR A 419 6.85 8.96 11.15
#